data_AF-A0A6G1LB30-F1
#
_entry.id   AF-A0A6G1LB30-F1
#
_cell.length_a   1.000
_cell.length_b   1.000
_cell.length_c   1.000
_cell.angle_alpha   90.00
_cell.angle_beta   90.00
_cell.angle_gamma   90.00
#
_symmetry.space_group_name_H-M   'P 1'
#
loop_
_entity.id
_entity.type
_entity.pdbx_description
1 polymer ?
#
loop_
_entity_poly.entity_id
_entity_poly.type
_entity_poly.pdbx_seq_one_letter_code
_entity_poly.pdbx_strand_id
1 'polypeptide(L)'
;DPFATLLTLEDTYFAEGYTLGLRDGTRAGRIEGRVFGLEKGYSKAVEMGRLHGRAKIWHARLSPLTPASSHRVKALKGGERVTRHVERLAELTDPESLECKNGEDEVNEFDERLAGAKAKSTLVERIAGEGD
;
A
#
# COMPACT_ATOMS: atom_id res chain seq x y z
N ASP A 1 -63.14 -1.55 -12.72
CA ASP A 1 -62.88 -0.43 -13.64
C ASP A 1 -61.71 -0.81 -14.54
N PRO A 2 -61.89 -0.85 -15.87
CA PRO A 2 -60.83 -1.21 -16.81
C PRO A 2 -59.62 -0.25 -16.81
N PHE A 3 -59.75 0.98 -16.28
CA PHE A 3 -58.66 1.97 -16.23
C PHE A 3 -57.93 2.03 -14.88
N ALA A 4 -58.34 1.23 -13.89
CA ALA A 4 -57.75 1.23 -12.55
C ALA A 4 -56.23 0.97 -12.55
N THR A 5 -55.74 0.14 -13.47
CA THR A 5 -54.32 -0.19 -13.60
C THR A 5 -53.49 0.95 -14.22
N LEU A 6 -54.11 1.80 -15.06
CA LEU A 6 -53.44 2.96 -15.63
C LEU A 6 -53.23 4.07 -14.58
N LEU A 7 -54.16 4.20 -13.63
CA LEU A 7 -54.08 5.17 -12.54
C LEU A 7 -52.93 4.88 -11.56
N THR A 8 -52.49 3.62 -11.44
CA THR A 8 -51.37 3.21 -10.55
C THR A 8 -50.08 2.91 -11.31
N LEU A 9 -50.07 3.12 -12.63
CA LEU A 9 -48.96 2.70 -13.49
C LEU A 9 -47.68 3.48 -13.21
N GLU A 10 -47.80 4.79 -12.99
CA GLU A 10 -46.67 5.68 -12.67
C GLU A 10 -46.00 5.26 -11.36
N ASP A 11 -46.80 5.12 -10.29
CA ASP A 11 -46.30 4.67 -8.99
C ASP A 11 -45.61 3.30 -9.07
N THR A 12 -46.16 2.39 -9.90
CA THR A 12 -45.59 1.06 -10.12
C THR A 12 -44.22 1.15 -10.78
N TYR A 13 -44.09 1.91 -11.88
CA TYR A 13 -42.81 2.08 -12.55
C TYR A 13 -41.80 2.87 -11.72
N PHE A 14 -42.25 3.83 -10.92
CA PHE A 14 -41.38 4.54 -9.99
C PHE A 14 -40.80 3.60 -8.93
N ALA A 15 -41.65 2.78 -8.30
CA ALA A 15 -41.22 1.80 -7.30
C ALA A 15 -40.30 0.73 -7.90
N GLU A 16 -40.59 0.26 -9.11
CA GLU A 16 -39.77 -0.69 -9.85
C GLU A 16 -38.39 -0.09 -10.16
N GLY A 17 -38.36 1.12 -10.74
CA GLY A 17 -37.13 1.82 -11.08
C GLY A 17 -36.27 2.12 -9.85
N TYR A 18 -36.88 2.52 -8.74
CA TYR A 18 -36.20 2.73 -7.47
C TYR A 18 -35.59 1.43 -6.94
N THR A 19 -36.35 0.34 -6.93
CA THR A 19 -35.89 -0.97 -6.44
C THR A 19 -34.74 -1.50 -7.30
N LEU A 20 -34.86 -1.36 -8.62
CA LEU A 20 -33.84 -1.75 -9.57
C LEU A 20 -32.56 -0.92 -9.37
N GLY A 21 -32.69 0.40 -9.31
CA GLY A 21 -31.57 1.33 -9.11
C GLY A 21 -30.87 1.10 -7.78
N LEU A 22 -31.61 0.87 -6.69
CA LEU A 22 -31.05 0.57 -5.38
C LEU A 22 -30.27 -0.75 -5.40
N ARG A 23 -30.86 -1.80 -6.00
CA ARG A 23 -30.22 -3.12 -6.10
C ARG A 23 -28.93 -3.04 -6.90
N ASP A 24 -28.99 -2.42 -8.07
CA ASP A 24 -27.87 -2.33 -8.99
C ASP A 24 -26.78 -1.41 -8.42
N GLY A 25 -27.15 -0.28 -7.81
CA GLY A 25 -26.23 0.63 -7.13
C GLY A 25 -25.53 -0.02 -5.94
N THR A 26 -26.26 -0.77 -5.10
CA THR A 26 -25.67 -1.49 -3.96
C THR A 26 -24.69 -2.57 -4.43
N ARG A 27 -25.01 -3.26 -5.53
CA ARG A 27 -24.12 -4.26 -6.13
C ARG A 27 -22.89 -3.61 -6.73
N ALA A 28 -23.06 -2.57 -7.55
CA ALA A 28 -21.99 -1.84 -8.20
C ALA A 28 -21.04 -1.23 -7.17
N GLY A 29 -21.56 -0.53 -6.15
CA GLY A 29 -20.74 0.09 -5.11
C GLY A 29 -19.89 -0.92 -4.32
N ARG A 30 -20.43 -2.12 -4.04
CA ARG A 30 -19.63 -3.18 -3.37
C ARG A 30 -18.51 -3.71 -4.26
N ILE A 31 -18.78 -3.89 -5.55
CA ILE A 31 -17.78 -4.36 -6.52
C ILE A 31 -16.70 -3.30 -6.69
N GLU A 32 -17.09 -2.05 -6.94
CA GLU A 32 -16.18 -0.92 -7.14
C GLU A 32 -15.30 -0.69 -5.90
N GLY A 33 -15.90 -0.66 -4.70
CA GLY A 33 -15.13 -0.51 -3.46
C GLY A 33 -14.11 -1.62 -3.26
N ARG A 34 -14.46 -2.87 -3.61
CA ARG A 34 -13.52 -4.00 -3.54
C ARG A 34 -12.39 -3.88 -4.56
N VAL A 35 -12.70 -3.53 -5.80
CA VAL A 35 -11.70 -3.35 -6.87
C VAL A 35 -10.74 -2.22 -6.49
N PHE A 36 -11.28 -1.06 -6.09
CA PHE A 36 -10.51 0.09 -5.66
C PHE A 36 -9.59 -0.24 -4.47
N GLY A 37 -10.11 -0.93 -3.45
CA GLY A 37 -9.32 -1.34 -2.29
C GLY A 37 -8.15 -2.25 -2.68
N LEU A 38 -8.40 -3.24 -3.55
CA LEU A 38 -7.35 -4.14 -4.05
C LEU A 38 -6.28 -3.39 -4.87
N GLU A 39 -6.69 -2.51 -5.78
CA GLU A 39 -5.76 -1.72 -6.58
C GLU A 39 -4.86 -0.83 -5.72
N LYS A 40 -5.45 -0.13 -4.73
CA LYS A 40 -4.70 0.73 -3.82
C LYS A 40 -3.80 -0.07 -2.89
N GLY A 41 -4.30 -1.17 -2.30
CA GLY A 41 -3.52 -2.06 -1.46
C GLY A 41 -2.30 -2.62 -2.21
N TYR A 42 -2.50 -3.10 -3.44
CA TYR A 42 -1.42 -3.59 -4.28
C TYR A 42 -0.37 -2.51 -4.58
N SER A 43 -0.80 -1.31 -4.97
CA SER A 43 0.12 -0.19 -5.24
C SER A 43 0.99 0.14 -4.02
N LYS A 44 0.39 0.16 -2.82
CA LYS A 44 1.11 0.43 -1.56
C LYS A 44 2.08 -0.71 -1.23
N ALA A 45 1.66 -1.96 -1.41
CA ALA A 45 2.52 -3.13 -1.17
C ALA A 45 3.73 -3.19 -2.11
N VAL A 46 3.55 -2.84 -3.39
CA VAL A 46 4.67 -2.74 -4.35
C VAL A 46 5.69 -1.68 -3.90
N GLU A 47 5.20 -0.52 -3.45
CA GLU A 47 6.08 0.53 -2.95
C GLU A 47 6.82 0.11 -1.67
N MET A 48 6.13 -0.57 -0.76
CA MET A 48 6.71 -1.15 0.45
C MET A 48 7.81 -2.17 0.12
N GLY A 49 7.55 -3.07 -0.83
CA GLY A 49 8.52 -4.05 -1.32
C GLY A 49 9.75 -3.40 -1.96
N ARG A 50 9.57 -2.31 -2.70
CA ARG A 50 10.69 -1.51 -3.24
C ARG A 50 11.55 -0.96 -2.11
N LEU A 51 10.95 -0.38 -1.07
CA LEU A 51 11.68 0.14 0.10
C LEU A 51 12.39 -0.97 0.87
N HIS A 52 11.77 -2.14 1.02
CA HIS A 52 12.38 -3.33 1.62
C HIS A 52 13.62 -3.80 0.85
N GLY A 53 13.52 -3.86 -0.48
CA GLY A 53 14.66 -4.20 -1.34
C GLY A 53 15.84 -3.25 -1.16
N ARG A 54 15.57 -1.95 -1.05
CA ARG A 54 16.60 -0.95 -0.75
C ARG A 54 17.21 -1.15 0.63
N ALA A 55 16.38 -1.42 1.64
CA ALA A 55 16.84 -1.73 2.99
C ALA A 55 17.80 -2.91 2.99
N LYS A 56 17.49 -4.00 2.28
CA LYS A 56 18.36 -5.17 2.13
C LYS A 56 19.69 -4.84 1.47
N ILE A 57 19.69 -4.08 0.38
CA ILE A 57 20.91 -3.66 -0.31
C ILE A 57 21.77 -2.78 0.61
N TRP A 58 21.17 -1.79 1.27
CA TRP A 58 21.88 -0.92 2.19
C TRP A 58 22.42 -1.68 3.40
N HIS A 59 21.66 -2.61 3.95
CA HIS A 59 22.10 -3.49 5.05
C HIS A 59 23.31 -4.33 4.64
N ALA A 60 23.29 -4.95 3.45
CA ALA A 60 24.44 -5.68 2.91
C ALA A 60 25.69 -4.80 2.72
N ARG A 61 25.52 -3.49 2.55
CA ARG A 61 26.60 -2.51 2.38
C ARG A 61 27.15 -1.95 3.69
N LEU A 62 26.47 -2.20 4.82
CA LEU A 62 26.96 -1.87 6.16
C LEU A 62 28.02 -2.85 6.65
N SER A 63 27.89 -4.13 6.27
CA SER A 63 28.87 -5.16 6.58
C SER A 63 29.66 -5.53 5.32
N PRO A 64 30.89 -5.01 5.12
CA PRO A 64 31.73 -5.40 4.00
C PRO A 64 32.30 -6.81 4.23
N LEU A 65 31.44 -7.84 4.24
CA LEU A 65 31.87 -9.23 4.35
C LEU A 65 32.52 -9.69 3.04
N THR A 66 33.85 -9.73 3.07
CA THR A 66 34.78 -10.56 2.29
C THR A 66 34.93 -10.31 0.77
N PRO A 67 36.17 -10.29 0.25
CA PRO A 67 36.51 -9.89 -1.12
C PRO A 67 36.25 -10.97 -2.21
N ALA A 68 35.45 -12.01 -1.94
CA ALA A 68 35.33 -13.17 -2.82
C ALA A 68 34.28 -13.03 -3.95
N SER A 69 33.43 -11.99 -3.92
CA SER A 69 32.48 -11.72 -5.00
C SER A 69 33.02 -10.62 -5.93
N SER A 70 33.12 -10.93 -7.23
CA SER A 70 33.59 -10.03 -8.28
C SER A 70 32.74 -8.76 -8.47
N HIS A 71 31.67 -8.57 -7.70
CA HIS A 71 30.82 -7.37 -7.69
C HIS A 71 30.84 -6.74 -6.29
N ARG A 72 31.87 -5.93 -6.02
CA ARG A 72 32.04 -5.24 -4.74
C ARG A 72 30.97 -4.16 -4.59
N VAL A 73 29.93 -4.42 -3.81
CA VAL A 73 28.92 -3.40 -3.52
C VAL A 73 29.58 -2.28 -2.70
N LYS A 74 29.51 -1.05 -3.19
CA LYS A 74 30.16 0.13 -2.59
C LYS A 74 29.74 0.28 -1.13
N ALA A 75 30.68 0.36 -0.19
CA ALA A 75 30.35 0.56 1.22
C ALA A 75 29.48 1.81 1.43
N LEU A 76 28.53 1.72 2.36
CA LEU A 76 27.66 2.86 2.67
C LEU A 76 28.41 3.91 3.48
N LYS A 77 28.26 5.18 3.08
CA LYS A 77 28.79 6.31 3.86
C LYS A 77 27.80 6.64 4.99
N GLY A 78 28.31 6.99 6.18
CA GLY A 78 27.47 7.56 7.24
C GLY A 78 27.49 6.88 8.62
N GLY A 79 28.34 5.87 8.81
CA GLY A 79 28.63 5.29 10.14
C GLY A 79 27.38 4.82 10.89
N GLU A 80 27.44 4.88 12.23
CA GLU A 80 26.43 4.33 13.13
C GLU A 80 25.02 4.95 12.95
N ARG A 81 24.94 6.24 12.60
CA ARG A 81 23.66 6.93 12.39
C ARG A 81 22.87 6.34 11.22
N VAL A 82 23.56 6.04 10.12
CA VAL A 82 22.95 5.40 8.96
C VAL A 82 22.54 3.98 9.27
N THR A 83 23.37 3.23 10.00
CA THR A 83 23.04 1.86 10.45
C THR A 83 21.68 1.81 11.13
N ARG A 84 21.44 2.67 12.14
CA ARG A 84 20.15 2.72 12.85
C ARG A 84 18.96 3.06 11.93
N HIS A 85 19.17 3.91 10.94
CA HIS A 85 18.11 4.25 9.99
C HIS A 85 17.82 3.12 9.01
N VAL A 86 18.84 2.37 8.58
CA VAL A 86 18.70 1.19 7.72
C VAL A 86 18.01 0.05 8.47
N GLU A 87 18.39 -0.22 9.72
CA GLU A 87 17.73 -1.21 10.58
C GLU A 87 16.26 -0.86 10.78
N ARG A 88 15.95 0.39 11.16
CA ARG A 88 14.56 0.82 11.33
C ARG A 88 13.77 0.74 10.02
N LEU A 89 14.38 1.04 8.87
CA LEU A 89 13.73 0.87 7.58
C LEU A 89 13.43 -0.61 7.30
N ALA A 90 14.35 -1.52 7.62
CA ALA A 90 14.15 -2.96 7.45
C ALA A 90 12.99 -3.47 8.31
N GLU A 91 12.90 -3.07 9.58
CA GLU A 91 11.78 -3.39 10.48
C GLU A 91 10.44 -2.88 9.96
N LEU A 92 10.38 -1.61 9.52
CA LEU A 92 9.13 -1.02 9.02
C LEU A 92 8.61 -1.72 7.77
N THR A 93 9.52 -2.26 6.96
CA THR A 93 9.23 -2.87 5.65
C THR A 93 9.29 -4.39 5.66
N ASP A 94 9.41 -5.03 6.83
CA ASP A 94 9.54 -6.48 6.96
C ASP A 94 8.25 -7.19 6.53
N PRO A 95 8.26 -7.99 5.44
CA PRO A 95 7.06 -8.58 4.86
C PRO A 95 6.34 -9.55 5.79
N GLU A 96 7.04 -10.22 6.70
CA GLU A 96 6.41 -11.15 7.64
C GLU A 96 5.60 -10.42 8.73
N SER A 97 5.91 -9.15 8.97
CA SER A 97 5.25 -8.30 9.96
C SER A 97 4.10 -7.45 9.38
N LEU A 98 3.85 -7.52 8.06
CA LEU A 98 2.82 -6.71 7.41
C LEU A 98 1.46 -7.41 7.42
N GLU A 99 0.46 -6.71 7.93
CA GLU A 99 -0.93 -7.12 7.87
C GLU A 99 -1.53 -6.75 6.50
N CYS A 100 -2.21 -7.69 5.86
CA CYS A 100 -2.78 -7.54 4.50
C CYS A 100 -4.32 -7.52 4.51
N LYS A 101 -4.93 -7.29 5.68
CA LYS A 101 -6.37 -7.12 5.82
C LYS A 101 -6.76 -5.70 5.39
N ASN A 102 -7.98 -5.56 4.87
CA ASN A 102 -8.55 -4.27 4.46
C ASN A 102 -9.50 -3.70 5.53
N GLY A 103 -9.23 -3.94 6.81
CA GLY A 103 -9.93 -3.25 7.89
C GLY A 103 -9.36 -1.85 8.09
N GLU A 104 -10.12 -0.97 8.75
CA GLU A 104 -9.75 0.44 8.91
C GLU A 104 -8.42 0.59 9.67
N ASP A 105 -8.28 -0.12 10.78
CA ASP A 105 -7.09 -0.09 11.62
C ASP A 105 -5.86 -0.65 10.89
N GLU A 106 -6.02 -1.78 10.18
CA GLU A 106 -4.92 -2.41 9.45
C GLU A 106 -4.45 -1.55 8.26
N VAL A 107 -5.37 -0.87 7.56
CA VAL A 107 -5.02 0.06 6.49
C VAL A 107 -4.30 1.29 7.04
N ASN A 108 -4.75 1.83 8.18
CA ASN A 108 -4.11 2.96 8.83
C ASN A 108 -2.70 2.61 9.31
N GLU A 109 -2.52 1.44 9.96
CA GLU A 109 -1.20 0.97 10.38
C GLU A 109 -0.26 0.81 9.17
N PHE A 110 -0.75 0.20 8.08
CA PHE A 110 0.04 0.05 6.87
C PHE A 110 0.52 1.42 6.33
N ASP A 111 -0.38 2.41 6.30
CA ASP A 111 -0.07 3.76 5.82
C ASP A 111 0.94 4.49 6.70
N GLU A 112 0.81 4.36 8.03
CA GLU A 112 1.79 4.91 8.98
C GLU A 112 3.17 4.28 8.80
N ARG A 113 3.24 2.94 8.65
CA ARG A 113 4.50 2.24 8.39
C ARG A 113 5.11 2.66 7.06
N LEU A 114 4.30 2.75 6.01
CA LEU A 114 4.75 3.18 4.69
C LEU A 114 5.30 4.62 4.72
N ALA A 115 4.61 5.54 5.39
CA ALA A 115 5.07 6.92 5.58
C ALA A 115 6.39 6.97 6.36
N GLY A 116 6.50 6.20 7.45
CA GLY A 116 7.72 6.04 8.22
C GLY A 116 8.88 5.49 7.39
N ALA A 117 8.63 4.46 6.57
CA ALA A 117 9.62 3.84 5.70
C ALA A 117 10.12 4.82 4.63
N LYS A 118 9.23 5.60 4.00
CA LYS A 118 9.61 6.68 3.07
C LYS A 118 10.54 7.68 3.75
N ALA A 119 10.16 8.16 4.94
CA ALA A 119 10.98 9.11 5.69
C ALA A 119 12.37 8.56 6.03
N LYS A 120 12.47 7.28 6.43
CA LYS A 120 13.78 6.64 6.68
C LYS A 120 14.59 6.47 5.40
N SER A 121 13.97 6.05 4.30
CA SER A 121 14.64 5.94 3.00
C SER A 121 15.27 7.27 2.57
N THR A 122 14.51 8.37 2.64
CA THR A 122 15.03 9.72 2.30
C THR A 122 16.18 10.16 3.20
N LEU A 123 16.14 9.80 4.48
CA LEU A 123 17.25 10.09 5.40
C LEU A 123 18.51 9.31 5.04
N VAL A 124 18.37 8.02 4.72
CA VAL A 124 19.50 7.16 4.31
C VAL A 124 20.12 7.68 3.01
N GLU A 125 19.32 8.00 1.99
CA GLU A 125 19.77 8.62 0.75
C GLU A 125 20.59 9.89 1.00
N ARG A 126 20.07 10.79 1.83
CA ARG A 126 20.71 12.07 2.13
C ARG A 126 22.06 11.89 2.82
N ILE A 127 22.16 10.97 3.77
CA ILE A 127 23.42 10.74 4.49
C ILE A 127 24.43 9.97 3.62
N ALA A 128 23.96 9.02 2.81
CA ALA A 128 24.79 8.24 1.90
C ALA A 128 25.25 9.03 0.66
N GLY A 129 24.55 10.12 0.32
CA GLY A 129 24.74 10.89 -0.90
C GLY A 129 24.22 10.17 -2.15
N GLU A 130 23.08 9.47 -2.00
CA GLU A 130 22.45 8.61 -3.02
C GLU A 130 21.02 9.06 -3.35
N GLY A 131 20.70 10.35 -3.18
CA GLY A 131 19.43 10.91 -3.64
C GLY A 131 19.41 11.02 -5.16
N ASP A 132 18.21 10.86 -5.74
CA ASP A 132 17.92 11.29 -7.12
C ASP A 132 18.05 12.81 -7.28
#